data_AF-A0A0X8G8H7-F1
#
_entry.id   AF-A0A0X8G8H7-F1
#
_cell.length_a   1.000
_cell.length_b   1.000
_cell.length_c   1.000
_cell.angle_alpha   90.00
_cell.angle_beta   90.00
_cell.angle_gamma   90.00
#
_symmetry.space_group_name_H-M   'P 1'
#
loop_
_entity.id
_entity.type
_entity.pdbx_description
1 polymer ?
#
loop_
_entity_poly.entity_id
_entity_poly.type
_entity_poly.pdbx_seq_one_letter_code
_entity_poly.pdbx_strand_id
1 'polypeptide(L)'
;MYSSPTIDGVSEQPAGNTKLCLSCHDGTVAIDSHSGNTNGTIFTNFGNLTSDLKNDHPISITYDTALALADGGLYDPSTTLSGLGGTIEDDLLENNKLECTSCHDVHISRNTQGCSGCHNMHGSNGIVTKTLSLWKSNDGSALCFTCHKK
;
A
#
# COMPACT_ATOMS: atom_id res chain seq x y z
N MET A 1 7.15 -12.25 8.24
CA MET A 1 7.40 -11.91 6.81
C MET A 1 8.63 -11.00 6.80
N TYR A 2 9.08 -10.46 5.65
CA TYR A 2 10.26 -9.57 5.50
C TYR A 2 11.51 -9.90 6.36
N SER A 3 12.56 -10.44 5.74
CA SER A 3 13.87 -10.63 6.39
C SER A 3 14.91 -9.76 5.69
N SER A 4 15.28 -8.64 6.31
CA SER A 4 16.35 -7.76 5.83
C SER A 4 17.26 -7.33 6.99
N PRO A 5 18.58 -7.21 6.80
CA PRO A 5 19.47 -6.62 7.80
C PRO A 5 19.19 -5.13 8.10
N THR A 6 18.39 -4.48 7.26
CA THR A 6 18.10 -3.03 7.34
C THR A 6 16.65 -2.74 7.73
N ILE A 7 15.90 -3.72 8.22
CA ILE A 7 14.53 -3.52 8.70
C ILE A 7 14.55 -3.54 10.23
N ASP A 8 14.25 -2.40 10.85
CA ASP A 8 14.15 -2.29 12.31
C ASP A 8 12.73 -2.59 12.82
N GLY A 9 11.74 -2.58 11.92
CA GLY A 9 10.34 -2.89 12.22
C GLY A 9 10.09 -4.39 12.36
N VAL A 10 9.21 -4.76 13.29
CA VAL A 10 8.77 -6.16 13.46
C VAL A 10 7.79 -6.51 12.37
N SER A 11 8.16 -7.46 11.51
CA SER A 11 7.25 -8.00 10.49
C SER A 11 6.43 -9.17 11.03
N GLU A 12 5.12 -8.96 11.08
CA GLU A 12 4.13 -9.99 11.37
C GLU A 12 3.53 -10.57 10.07
N GLN A 13 2.50 -11.40 10.22
CA GLN A 13 1.66 -11.78 9.09
C GLN A 13 0.82 -10.57 8.64
N PRO A 14 0.48 -10.48 7.34
CA PRO A 14 -0.42 -9.44 6.85
C PRO A 14 -1.71 -9.35 7.66
N ALA A 15 -2.05 -8.14 8.09
CA ALA A 15 -3.18 -7.84 8.95
C ALA A 15 -4.02 -6.69 8.38
N GLY A 16 -5.06 -6.26 9.13
CA GLY A 16 -5.86 -5.08 8.78
C GLY A 16 -6.40 -5.08 7.35
N ASN A 17 -6.43 -3.89 6.74
CA ASN A 17 -6.91 -3.71 5.38
C ASN A 17 -6.00 -4.35 4.32
N THR A 18 -4.71 -4.55 4.61
CA THR A 18 -3.80 -5.27 3.71
C THR A 18 -4.32 -6.67 3.38
N LYS A 19 -4.89 -7.38 4.37
CA LYS A 19 -5.42 -8.73 4.14
C LYS A 19 -6.57 -8.75 3.13
N LEU A 20 -7.38 -7.69 3.08
CA LEU A 20 -8.43 -7.55 2.07
C LEU A 20 -7.82 -7.36 0.67
N CYS A 21 -6.78 -6.54 0.54
CA CYS A 21 -6.08 -6.35 -0.74
C CYS A 21 -5.47 -7.68 -1.23
N LEU A 22 -4.77 -8.38 -0.35
CA LEU A 22 -4.11 -9.65 -0.67
C LEU A 22 -5.10 -10.77 -1.01
N SER A 23 -6.37 -10.64 -0.62
CA SER A 23 -7.41 -11.62 -0.98
C SER A 23 -7.60 -11.80 -2.50
N CYS A 24 -7.12 -10.88 -3.32
CA CYS A 24 -7.04 -11.02 -4.77
C CYS A 24 -5.61 -10.81 -5.29
N HIS A 25 -4.84 -9.93 -4.65
CA HIS A 25 -3.52 -9.52 -5.12
C HIS A 25 -2.38 -10.46 -4.75
N ASP A 26 -2.60 -11.48 -3.91
CA ASP A 26 -1.60 -12.52 -3.64
C ASP A 26 -1.55 -13.62 -4.71
N GLY A 27 -2.44 -13.55 -5.71
CA GLY A 27 -2.50 -14.48 -6.83
C GLY A 27 -3.09 -15.86 -6.50
N THR A 28 -3.62 -16.06 -5.30
CA THR A 28 -4.19 -17.36 -4.87
C THR A 28 -5.68 -17.49 -5.12
N VAL A 29 -6.40 -16.36 -5.20
CA VAL A 29 -7.85 -16.31 -5.42
C VAL A 29 -8.14 -15.56 -6.73
N ALA A 30 -8.98 -16.16 -7.56
CA ALA A 30 -9.45 -15.50 -8.78
C ALA A 30 -10.57 -14.50 -8.45
N ILE A 31 -10.59 -13.36 -9.16
CA ILE A 31 -11.54 -12.25 -8.96
C ILE A 31 -12.98 -12.72 -9.15
N ASP A 32 -13.22 -13.69 -10.03
CA ASP A 32 -14.52 -14.31 -10.30
C ASP A 32 -14.88 -15.45 -9.32
N SER A 33 -14.04 -15.72 -8.32
CA SER A 33 -14.29 -16.69 -7.24
C SER A 33 -15.10 -16.07 -6.09
N HIS A 34 -16.31 -15.60 -6.41
CA HIS A 34 -17.22 -14.98 -5.46
C HIS A 34 -18.64 -15.57 -5.57
N SER A 35 -19.52 -15.28 -4.60
CA SER A 35 -20.91 -15.76 -4.60
C SER A 35 -21.06 -17.28 -4.69
N GLY A 36 -20.13 -18.02 -4.07
CA GLY A 36 -20.12 -19.49 -4.06
C GLY A 36 -19.41 -20.14 -5.25
N ASN A 37 -18.89 -19.36 -6.21
CA ASN A 37 -18.00 -19.88 -7.24
C ASN A 37 -16.58 -20.09 -6.67
N THR A 38 -16.07 -21.32 -6.74
CA THR A 38 -14.70 -21.67 -6.33
C THR A 38 -13.80 -22.10 -7.50
N ASN A 39 -14.32 -22.05 -8.72
CA ASN A 39 -13.62 -22.48 -9.94
C ASN A 39 -13.27 -21.27 -10.84
N GLY A 40 -13.11 -20.09 -10.23
CA GLY A 40 -12.75 -18.89 -10.97
C GLY A 40 -11.38 -19.03 -11.63
N THR A 41 -11.19 -18.36 -12.76
CA THR A 41 -9.95 -18.45 -13.56
C THR A 41 -9.37 -17.09 -13.90
N ILE A 42 -10.03 -16.00 -13.48
CA ILE A 42 -9.62 -14.64 -13.78
C ILE A 42 -8.83 -14.08 -12.59
N PHE A 43 -7.51 -14.19 -12.64
CA PHE A 43 -6.62 -13.64 -11.61
C PHE A 43 -6.21 -12.20 -11.93
N THR A 44 -5.80 -11.44 -10.91
CA THR A 44 -5.13 -10.16 -11.11
C THR A 44 -3.83 -10.40 -11.90
N ASN A 45 -3.71 -9.80 -13.09
CA ASN A 45 -2.47 -9.86 -13.87
C ASN A 45 -1.54 -8.69 -13.53
N PHE A 46 -2.11 -7.48 -13.39
CA PHE A 46 -1.41 -6.30 -12.91
C PHE A 46 -1.62 -6.12 -11.41
N GLY A 47 -0.55 -5.80 -10.69
CA GLY A 47 -0.58 -5.67 -9.22
C GLY A 47 -0.65 -7.00 -8.48
N ASN A 48 -0.34 -8.13 -9.13
CA ASN A 48 -0.17 -9.41 -8.43
C ASN A 48 1.17 -9.41 -7.70
N LEU A 49 1.11 -9.41 -6.37
CA LEU A 49 2.25 -9.39 -5.47
C LEU A 49 2.72 -10.81 -5.11
N THR A 50 1.99 -11.83 -5.54
CA THR A 50 2.20 -13.22 -5.15
C THR A 50 2.06 -13.44 -3.63
N SER A 51 2.32 -14.67 -3.17
CA SER A 51 2.38 -14.97 -1.75
C SER A 51 3.70 -14.55 -1.08
N ASP A 52 4.69 -14.06 -1.84
CA ASP A 52 6.00 -13.64 -1.33
C ASP A 52 6.21 -12.14 -1.50
N LEU A 53 6.03 -11.38 -0.42
CA LEU A 53 6.13 -9.92 -0.42
C LEU A 53 7.55 -9.39 -0.17
N LYS A 54 8.59 -10.25 -0.09
CA LYS A 54 9.93 -9.85 0.37
C LYS A 54 10.59 -8.74 -0.44
N ASN A 55 10.18 -8.51 -1.67
CA ASN A 55 10.68 -7.46 -2.57
C ASN A 55 9.79 -6.21 -2.59
N ASP A 56 8.68 -6.19 -1.86
CA ASP A 56 7.77 -5.07 -1.75
C ASP A 56 8.08 -4.20 -0.53
N HIS A 57 7.47 -3.01 -0.49
CA HIS A 57 7.54 -2.17 0.70
C HIS A 57 6.93 -2.93 1.89
N PRO A 58 7.60 -2.96 3.06
CA PRO A 58 7.04 -3.62 4.22
C PRO A 58 5.68 -3.05 4.62
N ILE A 59 4.74 -3.94 4.92
CA ILE A 59 3.37 -3.65 5.37
C ILE A 59 3.01 -4.52 6.57
N SER A 60 1.95 -4.13 7.27
CA SER A 60 1.51 -4.69 8.55
C SER A 60 2.61 -4.63 9.63
N ILE A 61 3.43 -3.58 9.57
CA ILE A 61 4.48 -3.26 10.54
C ILE A 61 4.00 -2.09 11.40
N THR A 62 4.20 -2.19 12.71
CA THR A 62 3.98 -1.06 13.62
C THR A 62 4.93 0.07 13.28
N TYR A 63 4.38 1.25 12.96
CA TYR A 63 5.13 2.47 12.74
C TYR A 63 4.72 3.48 13.81
N ASP A 64 5.55 3.58 14.85
CA ASP A 64 5.35 4.47 15.98
C ASP A 64 6.62 5.30 16.25
N THR A 65 6.56 6.17 17.26
CA THR A 65 7.70 6.97 17.70
C THR A 65 8.90 6.11 18.11
N ALA A 66 8.68 4.92 18.69
CA ALA A 66 9.77 4.05 19.13
C ALA A 66 10.54 3.47 17.94
N LEU A 67 9.84 2.99 16.91
CA LEU A 67 10.46 2.56 15.66
C LEU A 67 11.20 3.72 14.98
N ALA A 68 10.58 4.90 14.91
CA ALA A 68 11.19 6.05 14.26
C ALA A 68 12.50 6.49 14.94
N LEU A 69 12.58 6.39 16.26
CA LEU A 69 13.79 6.65 17.04
C LEU A 69 14.85 5.55 16.86
N ALA A 70 14.45 4.29 16.76
CA ALA A 70 15.35 3.16 16.58
C ALA A 70 16.00 3.17 15.19
N ASP A 71 15.22 3.38 14.13
CA ASP A 71 15.68 3.43 12.74
C ASP A 71 16.48 4.71 12.44
N GLY A 72 16.02 5.86 12.98
CA GLY A 72 16.67 7.16 12.81
C GLY A 72 16.49 7.80 11.42
N GLY A 73 16.16 7.00 10.40
CA GLY A 73 15.83 7.42 9.03
C GLY A 73 14.35 7.74 8.81
N LEU A 74 13.47 7.37 9.75
CA LEU A 74 12.03 7.64 9.70
C LEU A 74 11.65 8.93 10.44
N TYR A 75 10.64 9.64 9.93
CA TYR A 75 9.96 10.70 10.68
C TYR A 75 9.17 10.14 11.87
N ASP A 76 8.97 10.94 12.92
CA ASP A 76 8.10 10.52 14.03
C ASP A 76 6.64 10.67 13.59
N PRO A 77 5.87 9.56 13.52
CA PRO A 77 4.54 9.61 12.91
C PRO A 77 3.53 10.39 13.74
N SER A 78 3.74 10.51 15.05
CA SER A 78 2.83 11.20 15.98
C SER A 78 2.93 12.74 15.91
N THR A 79 4.01 13.26 15.33
CA THR A 79 4.30 14.71 15.31
C THR A 79 4.54 15.26 13.90
N THR A 80 4.89 14.41 12.94
CA THR A 80 5.18 14.85 11.58
C THR A 80 3.90 14.94 10.77
N LEU A 81 3.66 16.07 10.11
CA LEU A 81 2.49 16.26 9.24
C LEU A 81 2.62 15.42 7.96
N SER A 82 1.55 14.70 7.61
CA SER A 82 1.51 13.88 6.38
C SER A 82 1.40 14.74 5.11
N GLY A 83 0.87 15.97 5.26
CA GLY A 83 0.45 16.84 4.17
C GLY A 83 -0.99 16.64 3.70
N LEU A 84 -1.79 15.81 4.39
CA LEU A 84 -3.22 15.57 4.10
C LEU A 84 -4.17 16.24 5.10
N GLY A 85 -3.64 16.90 6.13
CA GLY A 85 -4.41 17.68 7.11
C GLY A 85 -4.12 17.29 8.55
N GLY A 86 -3.58 16.09 8.79
CA GLY A 86 -3.14 15.59 10.08
C GLY A 86 -1.69 15.12 10.08
N THR A 87 -1.37 14.30 11.08
CA THR A 87 -0.06 13.65 11.22
C THR A 87 0.03 12.41 10.33
N ILE A 88 1.23 11.83 10.19
CA ILE A 88 1.39 10.53 9.53
C ILE A 88 0.55 9.46 10.25
N GLU A 89 0.54 9.48 11.59
CA GLU A 89 -0.25 8.55 12.39
C GLU A 89 -1.75 8.68 12.10
N ASP A 90 -2.28 9.90 12.10
CA ASP A 90 -3.72 10.15 11.89
C ASP A 90 -4.19 9.83 10.47
N ASP A 91 -3.39 10.19 9.46
CA ASP A 91 -3.84 10.17 8.08
C ASP A 91 -3.48 8.88 7.35
N LEU A 92 -2.34 8.26 7.70
CA LEU A 92 -1.76 7.17 6.91
C LEU A 92 -1.71 5.84 7.65
N LEU A 93 -1.80 5.79 8.98
CA LEU A 93 -1.66 4.53 9.72
C LEU A 93 -3.01 3.97 10.15
N GLU A 94 -3.13 2.64 10.14
CA GLU A 94 -4.28 1.94 10.69
C GLU A 94 -3.85 1.22 11.96
N ASN A 95 -4.38 1.63 13.12
CA ASN A 95 -3.98 1.08 14.43
C ASN A 95 -2.45 1.09 14.63
N ASN A 96 -1.82 2.21 14.27
CA ASN A 96 -0.37 2.44 14.33
C ASN A 96 0.45 1.48 13.44
N LYS A 97 -0.19 0.84 12.46
CA LYS A 97 0.49 0.00 11.47
C LYS A 97 0.50 0.67 10.10
N LEU A 98 1.62 0.50 9.41
CA LEU A 98 1.75 0.80 8.00
C LEU A 98 1.09 -0.32 7.19
N GLU A 99 0.06 0.01 6.41
CA GLU A 99 -0.72 -0.93 5.60
C GLU A 99 -0.71 -0.49 4.12
N CYS A 100 -1.29 -1.29 3.21
CA CYS A 100 -1.45 -0.88 1.82
C CYS A 100 -2.14 0.49 1.70
N THR A 101 -3.14 0.74 2.55
CA THR A 101 -3.89 2.00 2.58
C THR A 101 -3.11 3.18 3.14
N SER A 102 -1.88 3.00 3.65
CA SER A 102 -1.01 4.11 4.04
C SER A 102 -0.46 4.87 2.84
N CYS A 103 -0.39 4.21 1.68
CA CYS A 103 0.01 4.82 0.43
C CYS A 103 -1.18 4.93 -0.53
N HIS A 104 -2.08 3.95 -0.47
CA HIS A 104 -3.17 3.83 -1.42
C HIS A 104 -4.50 4.36 -0.91
N ASP A 105 -5.08 5.30 -1.64
CA ASP A 105 -6.49 5.68 -1.48
C ASP A 105 -7.34 4.92 -2.50
N VAL A 106 -8.16 4.01 -2.00
CA VAL A 106 -9.07 3.19 -2.80
C VAL A 106 -10.34 3.94 -3.23
N HIS A 107 -10.63 5.05 -2.57
CA HIS A 107 -11.84 5.87 -2.74
C HIS A 107 -11.62 7.12 -3.59
N ILE A 108 -10.41 7.38 -4.10
CA ILE A 108 -10.21 8.56 -4.96
C ILE A 108 -11.19 8.52 -6.14
N SER A 109 -11.78 9.67 -6.42
CA SER A 109 -12.58 9.86 -7.63
C SER A 109 -11.65 9.81 -8.83
N ARG A 110 -11.65 8.67 -9.52
CA ARG A 110 -10.87 8.48 -10.74
C ARG A 110 -11.52 9.32 -11.83
N ASN A 111 -10.82 10.34 -12.30
CA ASN A 111 -11.27 11.27 -13.35
C ASN A 111 -11.47 10.61 -14.74
N THR A 112 -11.46 9.28 -14.78
CA THR A 112 -11.72 8.43 -15.92
C THR A 112 -13.15 7.91 -15.80
N GLN A 113 -14.13 8.65 -16.33
CA GLN A 113 -15.47 8.10 -16.55
C GLN A 113 -15.38 6.91 -17.53
N GLY A 114 -15.76 5.71 -17.05
CA GLY A 114 -15.88 4.49 -17.86
C GLY A 114 -15.17 3.28 -17.26
N CYS A 115 -15.53 2.06 -17.72
CA CYS A 115 -14.99 0.79 -17.20
C CYS A 115 -13.45 0.73 -17.28
N SER A 116 -12.84 1.38 -18.27
CA SER A 116 -11.38 1.44 -18.45
C SER A 116 -10.65 2.23 -17.35
N GLY A 117 -11.34 3.13 -16.64
CA GLY A 117 -10.79 3.85 -15.49
C GLY A 117 -10.53 2.99 -14.26
N CYS A 118 -11.27 1.87 -14.13
CA CYS A 118 -11.12 0.90 -13.05
C CYS A 118 -10.20 -0.28 -13.42
N HIS A 119 -10.00 -0.56 -14.71
CA HIS A 119 -9.20 -1.70 -15.18
C HIS A 119 -7.77 -1.35 -15.63
N ASN A 120 -7.47 -0.06 -15.87
CA ASN A 120 -6.13 0.42 -16.24
C ASN A 120 -5.45 1.17 -15.08
N MET A 121 -5.52 0.59 -13.89
CA MET A 121 -4.93 1.11 -12.66
C MET A 121 -3.40 1.24 -12.73
N HIS A 122 -2.79 0.41 -13.58
CA HIS A 122 -1.39 0.49 -13.98
C HIS A 122 -1.38 0.63 -15.49
N GLY A 123 -1.19 1.85 -15.96
CA GLY A 123 -1.29 2.23 -17.36
C GLY A 123 -0.80 1.18 -18.35
N SER A 124 -1.70 0.68 -19.18
CA SER A 124 -1.31 -0.01 -20.41
C SER A 124 -1.09 1.03 -21.51
N ASN A 125 -0.12 0.79 -22.40
CA ASN A 125 0.22 1.62 -23.57
C ASN A 125 0.83 3.01 -23.25
N GLY A 126 1.76 3.08 -22.31
CA GLY A 126 2.57 4.30 -22.09
C GLY A 126 1.83 5.45 -21.39
N ILE A 127 0.59 5.24 -20.94
CA ILE A 127 -0.14 6.20 -20.11
C ILE A 127 0.22 5.94 -18.64
N VAL A 128 1.35 6.45 -18.18
CA VAL A 128 1.67 6.51 -16.74
C VAL A 128 0.73 7.49 -16.06
N THR A 129 -0.43 7.02 -15.60
CA THR A 129 -1.28 7.81 -14.72
C THR A 129 -0.69 7.73 -13.31
N LYS A 130 0.16 8.70 -12.97
CA LYS A 130 0.97 8.75 -11.75
C LYS A 130 0.20 8.84 -10.43
N THR A 131 -1.14 8.74 -10.45
CA THR A 131 -2.02 9.18 -9.35
C THR A 131 -3.30 8.36 -9.13
N LEU A 132 -3.57 7.23 -9.81
CA LEU A 132 -4.93 6.65 -9.79
C LEU A 132 -5.35 5.90 -8.51
N SER A 133 -4.45 5.74 -7.54
CA SER A 133 -4.82 5.19 -6.23
C SER A 133 -3.83 5.57 -5.15
N LEU A 134 -3.17 6.73 -5.23
CA LEU A 134 -2.23 7.18 -4.20
C LEU A 134 -2.80 8.41 -3.49
N TRP A 135 -2.58 8.51 -2.18
CA TRP A 135 -2.92 9.71 -1.41
C TRP A 135 -2.20 10.97 -1.94
N LYS A 136 -0.97 10.79 -2.45
CA LYS A 136 -0.10 11.85 -2.95
C LYS A 136 0.59 11.37 -4.23
N SER A 137 0.88 12.29 -5.17
CA SER A 137 1.75 11.98 -6.30
C SER A 137 3.11 11.48 -5.78
N ASN A 138 3.64 10.42 -6.38
CA ASN A 138 4.99 9.94 -6.08
C ASN A 138 6.07 10.56 -6.98
N ASP A 139 5.76 11.68 -7.66
CA ASP A 139 6.76 12.44 -8.42
C ASP A 139 7.93 12.84 -7.51
N GLY A 140 9.15 12.48 -7.93
CA GLY A 140 10.35 12.73 -7.14
C GLY A 140 10.38 12.00 -5.77
N SER A 141 9.68 10.87 -5.65
CA SER A 141 9.55 10.11 -4.39
C SER A 141 8.81 10.88 -3.28
N ALA A 142 7.98 11.85 -3.65
CA ALA A 142 7.27 12.70 -2.68
C ALA A 142 6.36 11.92 -1.72
N LEU A 143 5.86 10.74 -2.12
CA LEU A 143 5.14 9.86 -1.22
C LEU A 143 6.09 9.25 -0.18
N CYS A 144 7.22 8.70 -0.63
CA CYS A 144 8.24 8.09 0.24
C CYS A 144 8.77 9.09 1.28
N PHE A 145 9.03 10.32 0.86
CA PHE A 145 9.51 11.39 1.74
C PHE A 145 8.46 11.93 2.72
N THR A 146 7.25 11.38 2.69
CA THR A 146 6.29 11.59 3.78
C THR A 146 6.76 10.89 5.05
N CYS A 147 7.40 9.71 4.92
CA CYS A 147 7.82 8.89 6.06
C CYS A 147 9.35 8.82 6.22
N HIS A 148 10.10 8.90 5.13
CA HIS A 148 11.57 8.78 5.14
C HIS A 148 12.27 10.13 5.05
N LYS A 149 13.32 10.32 5.86
CA LYS A 149 14.10 11.56 5.95
C LYS A 149 15.11 11.76 4.81
N LYS A 150 15.43 10.73 4.03
CA LYS A 150 16.38 10.74 2.90
C LYS A 150 16.08 9.67 1.87
#